data_AF-A0A9E5WU09-F1
#
_entry.id   AF-A0A9E5WU09-F1
#
_cell.length_a   1.000
_cell.length_b   1.000
_cell.length_c   1.000
_cell.angle_alpha   90.00
_cell.angle_beta   90.00
_cell.angle_gamma   90.00
#
_symmetry.space_group_name_H-M   'P 1'
#
loop_
_entity.id
_entity.type
_entity.pdbx_description
1 polymer ?
#
loop_
_entity_poly.entity_id
_entity_poly.type
_entity_poly.pdbx_seq_one_letter_code
_entity_poly.pdbx_strand_id
1 'polypeptide(L)'
;MKSPNDEWQSLREAFSRFSQHLEKAKSININTNMLRSEASDVSQQYFQKARHVLQSADLEDEIKVLDEAFGIILELSDRSNAKSTYKRQTSIIRRLLPKVGTRIILNQSVTKNETNTTDEDKRVIQTLGRLVPAAALSYEQAIHDLSDSGRISFRGPALELREALREALDHLAPDEEVTKADGYVKEKDRHGPTMKQKVRFILKARGQSKSTSNVPEQASATVDEMVGNLTRSIYTSSSVATHVAAERKTVTQLRRYVVAILHDILEL
;
A
#
# COMPACT_ATOMS: atom_id res chain seq x y z
N MET A 1 -0.77 -7.98 -16.14
CA MET A 1 -2.20 -7.60 -16.10
C MET A 1 -2.30 -6.12 -16.43
N LYS A 2 -3.34 -5.67 -17.13
CA LYS A 2 -3.53 -4.24 -17.38
C LYS A 2 -3.94 -3.55 -16.07
N SER A 3 -3.53 -2.30 -15.87
CA SER A 3 -3.99 -1.54 -14.70
C SER A 3 -5.52 -1.38 -14.78
N PRO A 4 -6.25 -1.35 -13.66
CA PRO A 4 -7.67 -1.01 -13.64
C PRO A 4 -7.99 0.31 -14.39
N ASN A 5 -7.06 1.28 -14.35
CA ASN A 5 -7.18 2.52 -15.12
C ASN A 5 -7.14 2.29 -16.64
N ASP A 6 -6.26 1.39 -17.10
CA ASP A 6 -6.08 1.09 -18.51
C ASP A 6 -7.31 0.39 -19.08
N GLU A 7 -7.94 -0.50 -18.31
CA GLU A 7 -9.17 -1.18 -18.71
C GLU A 7 -10.35 -0.21 -18.83
N TRP A 8 -10.50 0.69 -17.86
CA TRP A 8 -11.51 1.75 -17.89
C TRP A 8 -11.29 2.71 -19.06
N GLN A 9 -10.05 3.14 -19.27
CA GLN A 9 -9.69 4.05 -20.36
C GLN A 9 -9.94 3.39 -21.73
N SER A 10 -9.60 2.11 -21.86
CA SER A 10 -9.88 1.34 -23.08
C SER A 10 -11.38 1.25 -23.38
N LEU A 11 -12.24 1.07 -22.37
CA LEU A 11 -13.69 1.10 -22.57
C LEU A 11 -14.16 2.48 -23.04
N ARG A 12 -13.66 3.58 -22.43
CA ARG A 12 -14.04 4.95 -22.80
C ARG A 12 -13.71 5.24 -24.27
N GLU A 13 -12.55 4.80 -24.73
CA GLU A 13 -12.12 4.96 -26.12
C GLU A 13 -12.98 4.13 -27.09
N ALA A 14 -13.28 2.87 -26.76
CA ALA A 14 -14.19 2.03 -27.54
C ALA A 14 -15.59 2.65 -27.63
N PHE A 15 -16.14 3.09 -26.50
CA PHE A 15 -17.45 3.75 -26.44
C PHE A 15 -17.50 5.07 -27.21
N SER A 16 -16.43 5.88 -27.14
CA SER A 16 -16.34 7.12 -27.90
C SER A 16 -16.37 6.86 -29.41
N ARG A 17 -15.62 5.87 -29.89
CA ARG A 17 -15.63 5.46 -31.31
C ARG A 17 -17.01 4.99 -31.77
N PHE A 18 -17.61 4.05 -31.04
CA PHE A 18 -18.96 3.56 -31.31
C PHE A 18 -19.96 4.72 -31.36
N SER A 19 -19.93 5.61 -30.37
CA SER A 19 -20.82 6.76 -30.30
C SER A 19 -20.65 7.71 -31.47
N GLN A 20 -19.43 7.94 -31.97
CA GLN A 20 -19.18 8.78 -33.14
C GLN A 20 -19.73 8.14 -34.42
N HIS A 21 -19.57 6.83 -34.60
CA HIS A 21 -20.12 6.11 -35.74
C HIS A 21 -21.66 6.11 -35.72
N LEU A 22 -22.25 5.92 -34.55
CA LEU A 22 -23.70 6.00 -34.35
C LEU A 22 -24.26 7.37 -34.74
N GLU A 23 -23.58 8.47 -34.38
CA GLU A 23 -24.02 9.82 -34.75
C GLU A 23 -24.01 10.03 -36.27
N LYS A 24 -22.97 9.56 -36.96
CA LYS A 24 -22.79 9.67 -38.42
C LYS A 24 -23.78 8.85 -39.24
N ALA A 25 -24.40 7.81 -38.67
CA ALA A 25 -25.35 6.96 -39.37
C ALA A 25 -26.59 7.76 -39.83
N LYS A 26 -26.91 7.79 -41.12
CA LYS A 26 -28.07 8.57 -41.63
C LYS A 26 -29.41 7.86 -41.48
N SER A 27 -29.41 6.54 -41.28
CA SER A 27 -30.62 5.73 -41.24
C SER A 27 -31.42 5.92 -39.96
N ILE A 28 -32.74 5.79 -40.06
CA ILE A 28 -33.66 5.80 -38.91
C ILE A 28 -33.45 4.55 -38.05
N ASN A 29 -33.23 3.41 -38.69
CA ASN A 29 -32.94 2.13 -38.03
C ASN A 29 -31.47 1.74 -38.25
N ILE A 30 -30.86 1.11 -37.25
CA ILE A 30 -29.49 0.59 -37.36
C ILE A 30 -29.54 -0.82 -37.93
N ASN A 31 -29.29 -0.93 -39.24
CA ASN A 31 -29.33 -2.21 -39.97
C ASN A 31 -27.92 -2.74 -40.32
N THR A 32 -26.92 -1.87 -40.29
CA THR A 32 -25.56 -2.22 -40.71
C THR A 32 -24.92 -3.16 -39.67
N ASN A 33 -24.50 -4.35 -40.11
CA ASN A 33 -23.84 -5.34 -39.25
C ASN A 33 -22.62 -4.77 -38.50
N MET A 34 -21.89 -3.85 -39.13
CA MET A 34 -20.74 -3.17 -38.51
C MET A 34 -21.12 -2.43 -37.22
N LEU A 35 -22.12 -1.53 -37.26
CA LEU A 35 -22.55 -0.77 -36.08
C LEU A 35 -23.13 -1.66 -34.98
N ARG A 36 -23.81 -2.73 -35.38
CA ARG A 36 -24.34 -3.73 -34.45
C ARG A 36 -23.21 -4.51 -33.76
N SER A 37 -22.20 -4.93 -34.51
CA SER A 37 -21.00 -5.56 -33.95
C SER A 37 -20.29 -4.62 -32.96
N GLU A 38 -20.07 -3.36 -33.33
CA GLU A 38 -19.44 -2.37 -32.43
C GLU A 38 -20.24 -2.16 -31.13
N ALA A 39 -21.57 -2.13 -31.22
CA ALA A 39 -22.46 -2.03 -30.05
C ALA A 39 -22.36 -3.26 -29.13
N SER A 40 -22.31 -4.46 -29.72
CA SER A 40 -22.10 -5.70 -28.97
C SER A 40 -20.71 -5.70 -28.30
N ASP A 41 -19.66 -5.39 -29.06
CA ASP A 41 -18.27 -5.43 -28.59
C ASP A 41 -18.03 -4.48 -27.42
N VAL A 42 -18.54 -3.24 -27.49
CA VAL A 42 -18.38 -2.28 -26.39
C VAL A 42 -19.15 -2.70 -25.14
N SER A 43 -20.34 -3.30 -25.30
CA SER A 43 -21.15 -3.77 -24.18
C SER A 43 -20.53 -4.99 -23.51
N GLN A 44 -20.01 -5.94 -24.31
CA GLN A 44 -19.26 -7.09 -23.79
C GLN A 44 -17.97 -6.65 -23.09
N GLN A 45 -17.24 -5.68 -23.65
CA GLN A 45 -16.04 -5.11 -23.00
C GLN A 45 -16.38 -4.50 -21.63
N TYR A 46 -17.54 -3.84 -21.51
CA TYR A 46 -18.01 -3.33 -20.23
C TYR A 46 -18.24 -4.48 -19.23
N PHE A 47 -19.09 -5.46 -19.56
CA PHE A 47 -19.47 -6.53 -18.64
C PHE A 47 -18.30 -7.46 -18.26
N GLN A 48 -17.40 -7.78 -19.21
CA GLN A 48 -16.33 -8.74 -18.99
C GLN A 48 -15.08 -8.13 -18.34
N LYS A 49 -14.84 -6.82 -18.49
CA LYS A 49 -13.58 -6.19 -18.06
C LYS A 49 -13.85 -5.02 -17.12
N ALA A 50 -14.46 -3.96 -17.64
CA ALA A 50 -14.59 -2.72 -16.90
C ALA A 50 -15.48 -2.84 -15.65
N ARG A 51 -16.53 -3.67 -15.69
CA ARG A 51 -17.46 -3.85 -14.56
C ARG A 51 -16.75 -4.29 -13.28
N HIS A 52 -15.80 -5.21 -13.38
CA HIS A 52 -15.01 -5.68 -12.23
C HIS A 52 -14.18 -4.56 -11.60
N VAL A 53 -13.59 -3.69 -12.43
CA VAL A 53 -12.88 -2.49 -11.95
C VAL A 53 -13.83 -1.57 -11.17
N LEU A 54 -15.06 -1.40 -11.63
CA LEU A 54 -16.03 -0.53 -10.95
C LEU A 54 -16.47 -1.09 -9.60
N GLN A 55 -16.67 -2.41 -9.49
CA GLN A 55 -17.06 -3.06 -8.24
C GLN A 55 -16.03 -2.82 -7.13
N SER A 56 -14.74 -2.78 -7.48
CA SER A 56 -13.67 -2.47 -6.52
C SER A 56 -13.66 -1.02 -6.01
N ALA A 57 -14.41 -0.12 -6.65
CA ALA A 57 -14.40 1.31 -6.38
C ALA A 57 -15.65 1.80 -5.63
N ASP A 58 -16.49 0.90 -5.09
CA ASP A 58 -17.71 1.23 -4.33
C ASP A 58 -18.67 2.18 -5.10
N LEU A 59 -18.94 1.83 -6.36
CA LEU A 59 -19.76 2.62 -7.29
C LEU A 59 -21.10 1.95 -7.61
N GLU A 60 -21.73 1.31 -6.63
CA GLU A 60 -22.89 0.43 -6.84
C GLU A 60 -24.05 1.12 -7.59
N ASP A 61 -24.36 2.37 -7.23
CA ASP A 61 -25.41 3.16 -7.89
C ASP A 61 -25.08 3.46 -9.35
N GLU A 62 -23.84 3.88 -9.64
CA GLU A 62 -23.41 4.14 -11.02
C GLU A 62 -23.31 2.86 -11.84
N ILE A 63 -22.87 1.75 -11.24
CA ILE A 63 -22.79 0.43 -11.88
C ILE A 63 -24.18 0.00 -12.31
N LYS A 64 -25.19 0.11 -11.45
CA LYS A 64 -26.56 -0.30 -11.79
C LYS A 64 -27.09 0.43 -13.03
N VAL A 65 -26.86 1.74 -13.13
CA VAL A 65 -27.31 2.54 -14.29
C VAL A 65 -26.52 2.19 -15.56
N LEU A 66 -25.21 1.91 -15.42
CA LEU A 66 -24.38 1.46 -16.54
C LEU A 66 -24.75 0.04 -17.00
N ASP A 67 -25.00 -0.89 -16.08
CA ASP A 67 -25.45 -2.26 -16.33
C ASP A 67 -26.74 -2.25 -17.14
N GLU A 68 -27.73 -1.43 -16.76
CA GLU A 68 -28.97 -1.27 -17.51
C GLU A 68 -28.73 -0.70 -18.92
N ALA A 69 -27.96 0.39 -19.03
CA ALA A 69 -27.75 1.05 -20.31
C ALA A 69 -26.94 0.20 -21.31
N PHE A 70 -25.88 -0.47 -20.85
CA PHE A 70 -25.10 -1.41 -21.67
C PHE A 70 -25.86 -2.69 -21.97
N GLY A 71 -26.68 -3.20 -21.04
CA GLY A 71 -27.55 -4.34 -21.27
C GLY A 71 -28.55 -4.07 -22.41
N ILE A 72 -29.16 -2.88 -22.41
CA ILE A 72 -30.06 -2.47 -23.50
C ILE A 72 -29.30 -2.32 -24.82
N ILE A 73 -28.10 -1.70 -24.84
CA ILE A 73 -27.31 -1.59 -26.08
C ILE A 73 -26.97 -2.98 -26.65
N LEU A 74 -26.64 -3.94 -25.78
CA LEU A 74 -26.35 -5.32 -26.18
C LEU A 74 -27.60 -5.98 -26.79
N GLU A 75 -28.76 -5.89 -26.15
CA GLU A 75 -30.02 -6.42 -26.70
C GLU A 75 -30.38 -5.77 -28.05
N LEU A 76 -30.22 -4.45 -28.16
CA LEU A 76 -30.48 -3.74 -29.41
C LEU A 76 -29.55 -4.19 -30.54
N SER A 77 -28.37 -4.72 -30.21
CA SER A 77 -27.38 -5.18 -31.19
C SER A 77 -27.76 -6.51 -31.86
N ASP A 78 -28.71 -7.27 -31.31
CA ASP A 78 -29.16 -8.55 -31.86
C ASP A 78 -30.16 -8.41 -33.02
N ARG A 79 -30.80 -7.24 -33.15
CA ARG A 79 -31.82 -6.98 -34.18
C ARG A 79 -31.72 -5.58 -34.77
N SER A 80 -32.45 -5.34 -35.86
CA SER A 80 -32.66 -3.99 -36.36
C SER A 80 -33.50 -3.21 -35.35
N ASN A 81 -32.97 -2.07 -34.90
CA ASN A 81 -33.63 -1.22 -33.91
C ASN A 81 -33.50 0.26 -34.28
N ALA A 82 -34.41 1.08 -33.74
CA ALA A 82 -34.41 2.52 -33.96
C ALA A 82 -33.14 3.18 -33.42
N LYS A 83 -32.52 4.04 -34.23
CA LYS A 83 -31.34 4.84 -33.87
C LYS A 83 -31.58 5.71 -32.63
N SER A 84 -32.82 6.19 -32.44
CA SER A 84 -33.21 7.00 -31.29
C SER A 84 -33.01 6.26 -29.96
N THR A 85 -33.26 4.94 -29.91
CA THR A 85 -33.08 4.13 -28.70
C THR A 85 -31.61 4.01 -28.33
N TYR A 86 -30.74 3.72 -29.30
CA TYR A 86 -29.29 3.74 -29.10
C TYR A 86 -28.80 5.11 -28.61
N LYS A 87 -29.30 6.20 -29.20
CA LYS A 87 -28.95 7.58 -28.80
C LYS A 87 -29.33 7.88 -27.35
N ARG A 88 -30.49 7.40 -26.89
CA ARG A 88 -30.92 7.54 -25.50
C ARG A 88 -29.93 6.87 -24.54
N GLN A 89 -29.57 5.61 -24.80
CA GLN A 89 -28.65 4.86 -23.92
C GLN A 89 -27.23 5.42 -23.94
N THR A 90 -26.72 5.77 -25.12
CA THR A 90 -25.40 6.41 -25.24
C THR A 90 -25.34 7.77 -24.54
N SER A 91 -26.43 8.54 -24.48
CA SER A 91 -26.49 9.78 -23.71
C SER A 91 -26.39 9.54 -22.19
N ILE A 92 -27.03 8.48 -21.68
CA ILE A 92 -26.94 8.08 -20.26
C ILE A 92 -25.49 7.71 -19.92
N ILE A 93 -24.89 6.81 -20.70
CA ILE A 93 -23.50 6.36 -20.48
C ILE A 93 -22.55 7.55 -20.55
N ARG A 94 -22.65 8.40 -21.58
CA ARG A 94 -21.78 9.57 -21.75
C ARG A 94 -21.82 10.52 -20.55
N ARG A 95 -22.96 10.67 -19.88
CA ARG A 95 -23.11 11.50 -18.68
C ARG A 95 -22.43 10.89 -17.46
N LEU A 96 -22.44 9.56 -17.34
CA LEU A 96 -21.85 8.84 -16.21
C LEU A 96 -20.34 8.64 -16.34
N LEU A 97 -19.81 8.47 -17.56
CA LEU A 97 -18.39 8.17 -17.78
C LEU A 97 -17.43 9.15 -17.07
N PRO A 98 -17.62 10.48 -17.10
CA PRO A 98 -16.73 11.40 -16.38
C PRO A 98 -16.82 11.21 -14.85
N LYS A 99 -18.03 11.06 -14.30
CA LYS A 99 -18.26 10.89 -12.86
C LYS A 99 -17.57 9.63 -12.33
N VAL A 100 -17.74 8.52 -13.05
CA VAL A 100 -17.10 7.23 -12.72
C VAL A 100 -15.58 7.35 -12.88
N GLY A 101 -15.09 7.96 -13.96
CA GLY A 101 -13.65 8.16 -14.19
C GLY A 101 -12.98 8.97 -13.08
N THR A 102 -13.59 10.06 -12.62
CA THR A 102 -13.07 10.84 -11.49
C THR A 102 -12.99 10.00 -10.22
N ARG A 103 -14.03 9.21 -9.91
CA ARG A 103 -14.02 8.36 -8.70
C ARG A 103 -13.01 7.22 -8.78
N ILE A 104 -12.79 6.61 -9.95
CA ILE A 104 -11.74 5.59 -10.12
C ILE A 104 -10.35 6.20 -9.83
N ILE A 105 -10.06 7.41 -10.33
CA ILE A 105 -8.77 8.07 -10.09
C ILE A 105 -8.59 8.42 -8.60
N LEU A 106 -9.65 8.95 -7.97
CA LEU A 106 -9.63 9.24 -6.53
C LEU A 106 -9.43 7.96 -5.71
N ASN A 107 -10.15 6.89 -6.04
CA ASN A 107 -10.06 5.63 -5.31
C ASN A 107 -8.75 4.89 -5.58
N GLN A 108 -8.18 4.95 -6.79
CA GLN A 108 -6.83 4.43 -7.06
C GLN A 108 -5.75 5.12 -6.23
N SER A 109 -5.98 6.38 -5.84
CA SER A 109 -5.09 7.08 -4.91
C SER A 109 -5.22 6.53 -3.47
N VAL A 110 -6.37 5.93 -3.14
CA VAL A 110 -6.68 5.31 -1.85
C VAL A 110 -6.27 3.84 -1.82
N THR A 111 -6.53 3.06 -2.89
CA THR A 111 -6.14 1.64 -3.00
C THR A 111 -4.70 1.41 -3.46
N LYS A 112 -3.97 2.43 -3.95
CA LYS A 112 -2.49 2.38 -4.00
C LYS A 112 -1.82 2.44 -2.63
N ASN A 113 -2.59 2.40 -1.54
CA ASN A 113 -2.12 1.85 -0.28
C ASN A 113 -2.13 0.30 -0.29
N GLU A 114 -1.90 -0.35 -1.44
CA GLU A 114 -1.10 -1.58 -1.42
C GLU A 114 0.09 -1.26 -0.53
N THR A 115 0.16 -1.95 0.61
CA THR A 115 1.13 -1.74 1.69
C THR A 115 2.41 -1.15 1.12
N ASN A 116 2.84 0.02 1.59
CA ASN A 116 4.13 0.65 1.19
C ASN A 116 5.34 -0.19 1.66
N THR A 117 5.17 -1.50 1.79
CA THR A 117 6.15 -2.56 1.94
C THR A 117 7.05 -2.54 0.72
N THR A 118 8.22 -1.96 0.89
CA THR A 118 9.27 -1.94 -0.12
C THR A 118 9.82 -3.36 -0.31
N ASP A 119 10.55 -3.60 -1.41
CA ASP A 119 11.23 -4.90 -1.57
C ASP A 119 12.29 -5.15 -0.47
N GLU A 120 12.85 -4.08 0.10
CA GLU A 120 13.69 -4.12 1.29
C GLU A 120 12.92 -4.63 2.52
N ASP A 121 11.70 -4.13 2.77
CA ASP A 121 10.84 -4.63 3.85
C ASP A 121 10.52 -6.12 3.66
N LYS A 122 10.24 -6.56 2.44
CA LYS A 122 9.97 -7.98 2.15
C LYS A 122 11.18 -8.87 2.47
N ARG A 123 12.40 -8.41 2.19
CA ARG A 123 13.64 -9.14 2.53
C ARG A 123 13.82 -9.22 4.05
N VAL A 124 13.64 -8.11 4.75
CA VAL A 124 13.70 -8.07 6.22
C VAL A 124 12.68 -9.03 6.83
N ILE A 125 11.41 -8.96 6.41
CA ILE A 125 10.33 -9.83 6.88
C ILE A 125 10.65 -11.30 6.59
N GLN A 126 11.10 -11.61 5.38
CA GLN A 126 11.44 -12.99 5.00
C GLN A 126 12.60 -13.56 5.84
N THR A 127 13.65 -12.77 6.08
CA THR A 127 14.81 -13.21 6.86
C THR A 127 14.48 -13.33 8.34
N LEU A 128 13.79 -12.34 8.92
CA LEU A 128 13.29 -12.44 10.29
C LEU A 128 12.32 -13.62 10.43
N GLY A 129 11.44 -13.87 9.46
CA GLY A 129 10.48 -14.97 9.52
C GLY A 129 11.12 -16.35 9.60
N ARG A 130 12.37 -16.49 9.11
CA ARG A 130 13.15 -17.73 9.23
C ARG A 130 13.92 -17.83 10.54
N LEU A 131 14.37 -16.71 11.11
CA LEU A 131 15.21 -16.65 12.31
C LEU A 131 14.39 -16.49 13.59
N VAL A 132 13.54 -15.46 13.62
CA VAL A 132 12.73 -15.02 14.76
C VAL A 132 11.33 -14.63 14.25
N PRO A 133 10.39 -15.59 14.13
CA PRO A 133 9.06 -15.33 13.55
C PRO A 133 8.28 -14.21 14.24
N ALA A 134 8.40 -14.08 15.57
CA ALA A 134 7.74 -13.02 16.33
C ALA A 134 8.25 -11.62 15.91
N ALA A 135 9.57 -11.44 15.75
CA ALA A 135 10.16 -10.20 15.25
C ALA A 135 9.68 -9.84 13.85
N ALA A 136 9.48 -10.84 12.99
CA ALA A 136 8.94 -10.65 11.64
C ALA A 136 7.51 -10.10 11.67
N LEU A 137 6.66 -10.68 12.54
CA LEU A 137 5.28 -10.23 12.72
C LEU A 137 5.21 -8.80 13.26
N SER A 138 6.03 -8.45 14.26
CA SER A 138 6.12 -7.08 14.76
C SER A 138 6.57 -6.10 13.67
N TYR A 139 7.59 -6.46 12.89
CA TYR A 139 8.04 -5.62 11.78
C TYR A 139 6.94 -5.43 10.72
N GLU A 140 6.32 -6.51 10.27
CA GLU A 140 5.24 -6.50 9.28
C GLU A 140 4.04 -5.67 9.75
N GLN A 141 3.63 -5.83 11.01
CA GLN A 141 2.55 -5.03 11.61
C GLN A 141 2.90 -3.54 11.58
N ALA A 142 4.13 -3.16 11.91
CA ALA A 142 4.54 -1.76 11.86
C ALA A 142 4.49 -1.17 10.43
N ILE A 143 4.89 -1.94 9.42
CA ILE A 143 4.83 -1.51 8.01
C ILE A 143 3.40 -1.36 7.51
N HIS A 144 2.53 -2.31 7.87
CA HIS A 144 1.11 -2.24 7.58
C HIS A 144 0.50 -0.97 8.19
N ASP A 145 0.80 -0.73 9.48
CA ASP A 145 0.28 0.40 10.21
C ASP A 145 0.81 1.76 9.75
N LEU A 146 2.06 1.82 9.28
CA LEU A 146 2.65 3.01 8.65
C LEU A 146 1.98 3.35 7.31
N SER A 147 1.43 2.34 6.63
CA SER A 147 0.73 2.49 5.35
C SER A 147 -0.72 2.94 5.53
N ASP A 148 -1.31 2.77 6.71
CA ASP A 148 -2.69 3.16 7.02
C ASP A 148 -2.82 4.69 7.15
N SER A 149 -3.46 5.33 6.17
CA SER A 149 -3.76 6.77 6.18
C SER A 149 -4.79 7.17 7.25
N GLY A 150 -5.64 6.26 7.68
CA GLY A 150 -6.70 6.49 8.68
C GLY A 150 -6.24 6.37 10.13
N ARG A 151 -4.98 5.98 10.37
CA ARG A 151 -4.48 5.73 11.72
C ARG A 151 -4.41 7.00 12.58
N ILE A 152 -4.97 6.89 13.78
CA ILE A 152 -5.10 8.00 14.75
C ILE A 152 -3.83 8.18 15.61
N SER A 153 -3.00 7.14 15.79
CA SER A 153 -1.76 7.21 16.57
C SER A 153 -0.66 6.30 16.01
N PHE A 154 0.58 6.76 16.07
CA PHE A 154 1.76 6.00 15.62
C PHE A 154 2.61 5.45 16.78
N ARG A 155 2.10 5.45 18.02
CA ARG A 155 2.78 4.83 19.17
C ARG A 155 2.96 3.32 19.01
N GLY A 156 1.90 2.60 18.65
CA GLY A 156 1.93 1.16 18.43
C GLY A 156 3.01 0.77 17.41
N PRO A 157 2.99 1.35 16.19
CA PRO A 157 3.99 1.06 15.16
C PRO A 157 5.44 1.33 15.59
N ALA A 158 5.67 2.38 16.38
CA ALA A 158 7.00 2.65 16.92
C ALA A 158 7.46 1.58 17.91
N LEU A 159 6.54 1.09 18.76
CA LEU A 159 6.83 0.00 19.68
C LEU A 159 7.10 -1.30 18.92
N GLU A 160 6.27 -1.64 17.93
CA GLU A 160 6.45 -2.82 17.08
C GLU A 160 7.82 -2.83 16.36
N LEU A 161 8.26 -1.68 15.80
CA LEU A 161 9.60 -1.56 15.20
C LEU A 161 10.72 -1.82 16.21
N ARG A 162 10.57 -1.32 17.45
CA ARG A 162 11.54 -1.53 18.52
C ARG A 162 11.56 -2.98 18.97
N GLU A 163 10.39 -3.61 19.12
CA GLU A 163 10.28 -5.01 19.53
C GLU A 163 10.86 -5.94 18.46
N ALA A 164 10.60 -5.69 17.18
CA ALA A 164 11.23 -6.42 16.07
C ALA A 164 12.77 -6.38 16.16
N LEU A 165 13.34 -5.18 16.41
CA LEU A 165 14.79 -5.05 16.57
C LEU A 165 15.29 -5.71 17.87
N ARG A 166 14.59 -5.53 19.00
CA ARG A 166 14.97 -6.13 20.29
C ARG A 166 15.00 -7.65 20.21
N GLU A 167 13.96 -8.26 19.68
CA GLU A 167 13.88 -9.72 19.56
C GLU A 167 14.95 -10.29 18.63
N ALA A 168 15.23 -9.62 17.51
CA ALA A 168 16.34 -9.99 16.62
C ALA A 168 17.70 -9.92 17.35
N LEU A 169 17.93 -8.86 18.13
CA LEU A 169 19.15 -8.72 18.93
C LEU A 169 19.22 -9.75 20.07
N ASP A 170 18.11 -10.05 20.73
CA ASP A 170 18.05 -11.04 21.81
C ASP A 170 18.37 -12.44 21.30
N HIS A 171 17.93 -12.76 20.07
CA HIS A 171 18.26 -14.01 19.40
C HIS A 171 19.73 -14.09 18.97
N LEU A 172 20.27 -13.04 18.34
CA LEU A 172 21.63 -13.03 17.80
C LEU A 172 22.72 -12.76 18.84
N ALA A 173 22.36 -12.16 19.97
CA ALA A 173 23.26 -11.80 21.06
C ALA A 173 22.60 -12.06 22.42
N PRO A 174 22.54 -13.33 22.86
CA PRO A 174 21.99 -13.69 24.15
C PRO A 174 22.69 -12.95 25.31
N ASP A 175 21.93 -12.53 26.31
CA ASP A 175 22.45 -11.70 27.42
C ASP A 175 23.66 -12.33 28.11
N GLU A 176 23.62 -13.64 28.32
CA GLU A 176 24.69 -14.38 28.97
C GLU A 176 26.00 -14.35 28.17
N GLU A 177 25.92 -14.38 26.85
CA GLU A 177 27.10 -14.33 25.98
C GLU A 177 27.69 -12.92 25.95
N VAL A 178 26.82 -11.92 25.81
CA VAL A 178 27.23 -10.51 25.78
C VAL A 178 27.88 -10.10 27.10
N THR A 179 27.33 -10.55 28.24
CA THR A 179 27.86 -10.22 29.57
C THR A 179 29.20 -10.91 29.87
N LYS A 180 29.48 -12.07 29.27
CA LYS A 180 30.76 -12.78 29.36
C LYS A 180 31.81 -12.27 28.38
N ALA A 181 31.40 -11.47 27.39
CA ALA A 181 32.29 -11.00 26.33
C ALA A 181 33.34 -10.01 26.85
N ASP A 182 34.55 -10.10 26.28
CA ASP A 182 35.61 -9.15 26.58
C ASP A 182 35.23 -7.71 26.16
N GLY A 183 35.34 -6.79 27.13
CA GLY A 183 34.97 -5.38 27.01
C GLY A 183 33.51 -5.06 27.35
N TYR A 184 32.71 -6.00 27.85
CA TYR A 184 31.39 -5.70 28.41
C TYR A 184 31.52 -4.83 29.67
N VAL A 185 30.76 -3.75 29.73
CA VAL A 185 30.67 -2.86 30.89
C VAL A 185 29.20 -2.65 31.23
N LYS A 186 28.78 -3.11 32.40
CA LYS A 186 27.40 -2.92 32.86
C LYS A 186 27.12 -1.43 33.07
N GLU A 187 26.14 -0.89 32.36
CA GLU A 187 25.69 0.49 32.56
C GLU A 187 24.96 0.63 33.91
N LYS A 188 25.08 1.81 34.53
CA LYS A 188 24.43 2.10 35.81
C LYS A 188 22.91 1.94 35.65
N ASP A 189 22.27 1.32 36.64
CA ASP A 189 20.81 1.13 36.70
C ASP A 189 20.22 0.21 35.60
N ARG A 190 21.05 -0.59 34.91
CA ARG A 190 20.60 -1.62 33.95
C ARG A 190 20.74 -3.03 34.51
N HIS A 191 19.79 -3.90 34.19
CA HIS A 191 19.82 -5.32 34.61
C HIS A 191 20.56 -6.23 33.64
N GLY A 192 20.64 -5.86 32.36
CA GLY A 192 21.29 -6.63 31.30
C GLY A 192 22.00 -5.74 30.28
N PRO A 193 22.53 -6.31 29.19
CA PRO A 193 23.13 -5.54 28.11
C PRO A 193 22.12 -4.66 27.39
N THR A 194 22.55 -3.48 26.94
CA THR A 194 21.73 -2.60 26.11
C THR A 194 21.70 -3.08 24.65
N MET A 195 20.68 -2.66 23.87
CA MET A 195 20.62 -2.95 22.42
C MET A 195 21.92 -2.55 21.70
N LYS A 196 22.50 -1.41 22.10
CA LYS A 196 23.80 -0.93 21.62
C LYS A 196 24.94 -1.92 21.90
N GLN A 197 25.00 -2.49 23.10
CA GLN A 197 26.02 -3.48 23.46
C GLN A 197 25.83 -4.79 22.67
N LYS A 198 24.58 -5.19 22.41
CA LYS A 198 24.25 -6.35 21.56
C LYS A 198 24.69 -6.15 20.11
N VAL A 199 24.39 -4.99 19.52
CA VAL A 199 24.85 -4.65 18.16
C VAL A 199 26.38 -4.72 18.07
N ARG A 200 27.09 -4.13 19.03
CA ARG A 200 28.57 -4.22 19.10
C ARG A 200 29.04 -5.67 19.14
N PHE A 201 28.42 -6.49 19.98
CA PHE A 201 28.79 -7.90 20.14
C PHE A 201 28.66 -8.66 18.80
N ILE A 202 27.52 -8.51 18.10
CA ILE A 202 27.26 -9.16 16.80
C ILE A 202 28.31 -8.72 15.76
N LEU A 203 28.54 -7.42 15.62
CA LEU A 203 29.45 -6.90 14.60
C LEU A 203 30.91 -7.27 14.89
N LYS A 204 31.33 -7.28 16.17
CA LYS A 204 32.66 -7.76 16.59
C LYS A 204 32.83 -9.25 16.29
N ALA A 205 31.81 -10.07 16.56
CA ALA A 205 31.83 -11.51 16.25
C ALA A 205 31.97 -11.79 14.73
N ARG A 206 31.50 -10.85 13.90
CA ARG A 206 31.65 -10.88 12.43
C ARG A 206 32.95 -10.25 11.91
N GLY A 207 33.87 -9.90 12.81
CA GLY A 207 35.16 -9.32 12.43
C GLY A 207 35.08 -7.87 11.94
N GLN A 208 33.95 -7.17 12.16
CA GLN A 208 33.89 -5.76 11.83
C GLN A 208 34.75 -4.93 12.79
N SER A 209 35.39 -3.90 12.24
CA SER A 209 36.22 -2.99 13.02
C SER A 209 35.38 -2.10 13.95
N LYS A 210 36.01 -1.54 14.98
CA LYS A 210 35.35 -0.58 15.89
C LYS A 210 34.83 0.66 15.16
N SER A 211 35.54 1.15 14.15
CA SER A 211 35.10 2.33 13.38
C SER A 211 33.85 2.03 12.55
N THR A 212 33.76 0.84 11.94
CA THR A 212 32.57 0.39 11.20
C THR A 212 31.38 0.16 12.12
N SER A 213 31.62 -0.41 13.31
CA SER A 213 30.55 -0.76 14.27
C SER A 213 29.94 0.46 14.97
N ASN A 214 30.59 1.64 14.94
CA ASN A 214 30.11 2.82 15.64
C ASN A 214 28.74 3.32 15.12
N VAL A 215 28.50 3.28 13.80
CA VAL A 215 27.25 3.82 13.22
C VAL A 215 26.04 2.98 13.64
N PRO A 216 26.04 1.64 13.48
CA PRO A 216 24.90 0.82 13.89
C PRO A 216 24.67 0.84 15.40
N GLU A 217 25.75 0.90 16.19
CA GLU A 217 25.67 1.07 17.64
C GLU A 217 24.92 2.35 18.03
N GLN A 218 25.26 3.49 17.43
CA GLN A 218 24.58 4.77 17.74
C GLN A 218 23.16 4.81 17.18
N ALA A 219 22.91 4.20 16.02
CA ALA A 219 21.57 4.07 15.48
C ALA A 219 20.65 3.31 16.45
N SER A 220 21.13 2.21 17.07
CA SER A 220 20.33 1.45 18.03
C SER A 220 19.97 2.25 19.29
N ALA A 221 20.90 3.07 19.80
CA ALA A 221 20.62 3.98 20.91
C ALA A 221 19.60 5.06 20.52
N THR A 222 19.70 5.56 19.28
CA THR A 222 18.76 6.54 18.72
C THR A 222 17.34 5.96 18.63
N VAL A 223 17.19 4.69 18.27
CA VAL A 223 15.88 3.99 18.23
C VAL A 223 15.21 4.03 19.61
N ASP A 224 15.91 3.62 20.67
CA ASP A 224 15.38 3.64 22.04
C ASP A 224 15.00 5.06 22.50
N GLU A 225 15.84 6.05 22.19
CA GLU A 225 15.59 7.45 22.53
C GLU A 225 14.35 8.00 21.80
N MET A 226 14.22 7.74 20.49
CA MET A 226 13.09 8.18 19.68
C MET A 226 11.77 7.59 20.20
N VAL A 227 11.74 6.31 20.57
CA VAL A 227 10.55 5.66 21.15
C VAL A 227 10.21 6.24 22.51
N GLY A 228 11.21 6.48 23.36
CA GLY A 228 11.02 7.13 24.66
C GLY A 228 10.47 8.56 24.54
N ASN A 229 11.02 9.35 23.61
CA ASN A 229 10.56 10.71 23.32
C ASN A 229 9.13 10.73 22.76
N LEU A 230 8.81 9.85 21.81
CA LEU A 230 7.47 9.71 21.26
C LEU A 230 6.45 9.35 22.33
N THR A 231 6.80 8.43 23.24
CA THR A 231 5.92 8.02 24.34
C THR A 231 5.65 9.20 25.29
N ARG A 232 6.66 10.02 25.59
CA ARG A 232 6.51 11.21 26.44
C ARG A 232 5.69 12.32 25.77
N SER A 233 5.91 12.58 24.47
CA SER A 233 5.25 13.69 23.77
C SER A 233 3.73 13.53 23.64
N ILE A 234 3.24 12.29 23.65
CA ILE A 234 1.80 11.98 23.63
C ILE A 234 1.13 12.43 24.93
N TYR A 235 1.76 12.21 26.09
CA TYR A 235 1.19 12.65 27.37
C TYR A 235 1.13 14.16 27.53
N THR A 236 1.96 14.90 26.78
CA THR A 236 2.05 16.36 26.89
C THR A 236 1.18 17.12 25.87
N SER A 237 0.54 16.45 24.91
CA SER A 237 -0.10 17.13 23.77
C SER A 237 -1.63 17.10 23.84
N SER A 238 -2.27 18.27 23.67
CA SER A 238 -3.72 18.47 23.69
C SER A 238 -4.37 18.67 22.30
N SER A 239 -3.58 18.83 21.23
CA SER A 239 -4.08 18.96 19.85
C SER A 239 -3.86 17.66 19.09
N VAL A 240 -4.90 17.12 18.43
CA VAL A 240 -4.84 15.79 17.82
C VAL A 240 -4.31 15.83 16.38
N ALA A 241 -4.76 16.76 15.54
CA ALA A 241 -4.55 16.65 14.08
C ALA A 241 -3.11 16.97 13.61
N THR A 242 -2.47 18.01 14.13
CA THR A 242 -1.09 18.36 13.76
C THR A 242 -0.05 17.35 14.27
N HIS A 243 -0.40 16.61 15.33
CA HIS A 243 0.52 15.65 15.95
C HIS A 243 0.60 14.34 15.16
N VAL A 244 -0.51 13.82 14.62
CA VAL A 244 -0.50 12.55 13.86
C VAL A 244 0.49 12.59 12.69
N ALA A 245 0.55 13.69 11.93
CA ALA A 245 1.48 13.84 10.81
C ALA A 245 2.95 13.89 11.27
N ALA A 246 3.23 14.59 12.37
CA ALA A 246 4.56 14.66 12.97
C ALA A 246 5.00 13.31 13.52
N GLU A 247 4.11 12.60 14.23
CA GLU A 247 4.35 11.24 14.73
C GLU A 247 4.67 10.28 13.59
N ARG A 248 3.85 10.27 12.52
CA ARG A 248 4.10 9.42 11.34
C ARG A 248 5.49 9.67 10.75
N LYS A 249 5.89 10.94 10.62
CA LYS A 249 7.23 11.29 10.11
C LYS A 249 8.33 10.75 11.02
N THR A 250 8.18 10.90 12.34
CA THR A 250 9.12 10.37 13.33
C THR A 250 9.22 8.84 13.26
N VAL A 251 8.10 8.13 13.17
CA VAL A 251 8.11 6.66 13.07
C VAL A 251 8.62 6.18 11.71
N THR A 252 8.40 6.94 10.64
CA THR A 252 9.02 6.67 9.34
C THR A 252 10.55 6.79 9.42
N GLN A 253 11.07 7.78 10.16
CA GLN A 253 12.50 7.90 10.40
C GLN A 253 13.03 6.77 11.30
N LEU A 254 12.26 6.39 12.34
CA LEU A 254 12.57 5.24 13.20
C LEU A 254 12.73 3.95 12.38
N ARG A 255 11.79 3.69 11.46
CA ARG A 255 11.85 2.55 10.53
C ARG A 255 13.18 2.53 9.77
N ARG A 256 13.63 3.67 9.24
CA ARG A 256 14.89 3.73 8.48
C ARG A 256 16.10 3.33 9.32
N TYR A 257 16.15 3.74 10.60
CA TYR A 257 17.21 3.29 11.50
C TYR A 257 17.13 1.79 11.77
N VAL A 258 15.91 1.27 12.04
CA VAL A 258 15.71 -0.16 12.29
C VAL A 258 16.12 -0.99 11.08
N VAL A 259 15.71 -0.60 9.88
CA VAL A 259 16.11 -1.27 8.62
C VAL A 259 17.62 -1.27 8.44
N ALA A 260 18.28 -0.12 8.62
CA ALA A 260 19.73 -0.04 8.48
C ALA A 260 20.46 -0.97 9.46
N ILE A 261 20.04 -1.00 10.73
CA ILE A 261 20.61 -1.90 11.74
C ILE A 261 20.34 -3.36 11.36
N LEU A 262 19.11 -3.69 10.94
CA LEU A 262 18.74 -5.04 10.51
C LEU A 262 19.56 -5.50 9.30
N HIS A 263 19.87 -4.61 8.34
CA HIS A 263 20.79 -4.94 7.26
C HIS A 263 22.17 -5.33 7.77
N ASP A 264 22.73 -4.54 8.69
CA ASP A 264 24.06 -4.81 9.25
C ASP A 264 24.09 -6.11 10.08
N ILE A 265 23.07 -6.34 10.92
CA ILE A 265 23.02 -7.51 11.81
C ILE A 265 22.41 -8.76 11.18
N LEU A 266 21.78 -8.68 10.00
CA LEU A 266 21.26 -9.85 9.28
C LEU A 266 22.03 -10.16 7.98
N GLU A 267 22.99 -9.31 7.60
CA GLU A 267 23.80 -9.45 6.37
C GLU A 267 22.96 -9.44 5.09
N LEU A 268 22.02 -8.48 4.99
CA LEU A 268 21.07 -8.32 3.88
C LEU A 268 21.56 -7.41 2.75
#